data_AF-A0A0S2LXS5-F1
#
_entry.id   AF-A0A0S2LXS5-F1
#
_cell.length_a   1.000
_cell.length_b   1.000
_cell.length_c   1.000
_cell.angle_alpha   90.00
_cell.angle_beta   90.00
_cell.angle_gamma   90.00
#
_symmetry.space_group_name_H-M   'P 1'
#
loop_
_entity.id
_entity.type
_entity.pdbx_description
1 polymer ?
#
loop_
_entity_poly.entity_id
_entity_poly.type
_entity_poly.pdbx_seq_one_letter_code
_entity_poly.pdbx_strand_id
1 'polypeptide(L)'
;MHSNELPKVKFTLTRFREGYDLADVDAFLERLRDTLSQWESGRPGVILSAEVVEKRFAVTKFRNGYDQDQVDNFLDEATITLAGYEKNQTPGY
;
A
#
# COMPACT_ATOMS: atom_id res chain seq x y z
N MET A 1 -7.82 -8.14 -0.91
CA MET A 1 -7.59 -6.91 -1.70
C MET A 1 -7.31 -7.27 -3.16
N HIS A 2 -8.09 -6.75 -4.09
CA HIS A 2 -7.80 -6.76 -5.53
C HIS A 2 -7.24 -5.42 -6.00
N SER A 3 -6.50 -5.40 -7.12
CA SER A 3 -5.94 -4.18 -7.73
C SER A 3 -6.99 -3.08 -7.99
N ASN A 4 -8.25 -3.47 -8.20
CA ASN A 4 -9.38 -2.56 -8.42
C ASN A 4 -9.97 -1.93 -7.13
N GLU A 5 -9.49 -2.34 -5.96
CA GLU A 5 -9.95 -1.83 -4.65
C GLU A 5 -9.06 -0.70 -4.12
N LEU A 6 -7.79 -0.67 -4.52
CA LEU A 6 -6.83 0.37 -4.11
C LEU A 6 -7.30 1.81 -4.42
N PRO A 7 -7.81 2.15 -5.63
CA PRO A 7 -8.31 3.50 -5.91
C PRO A 7 -9.62 3.84 -5.19
N LYS A 8 -10.26 2.88 -4.51
CA LYS A 8 -11.49 3.10 -3.74
C LYS A 8 -11.25 3.34 -2.26
N VAL A 9 -10.02 3.13 -1.78
CA VAL A 9 -9.67 3.33 -0.37
C VAL A 9 -9.74 4.84 -0.09
N LYS A 10 -10.78 5.26 0.62
CA LYS A 10 -10.96 6.65 1.03
C LYS A 10 -10.34 6.84 2.40
N PHE A 11 -9.06 7.17 2.43
CA PHE A 11 -8.41 7.59 3.66
C PHE A 11 -9.01 8.91 4.14
N THR A 12 -9.19 9.03 5.46
CA THR A 12 -9.68 10.27 6.05
C THR A 12 -8.58 11.33 6.01
N LEU A 13 -8.93 12.55 5.57
CA LEU A 13 -8.03 13.70 5.65
C LEU A 13 -8.01 14.24 7.08
N THR A 14 -6.83 14.34 7.66
CA THR A 14 -6.61 15.01 8.94
C THR A 14 -5.89 16.34 8.72
N ARG A 15 -6.42 17.41 9.33
CA ARG A 15 -5.75 18.73 9.39
C ARG A 15 -5.28 19.11 10.80
N PHE A 16 -5.83 18.43 11.82
CA PHE A 16 -5.61 18.75 13.23
C PHE A 16 -4.49 17.90 13.85
N ARG A 17 -4.02 16.89 13.13
CA ARG A 17 -3.00 15.92 13.55
C ARG A 17 -2.01 15.74 12.42
N GLU A 18 -0.87 15.14 12.75
CA GLU A 18 0.12 14.74 11.76
C GLU A 18 -0.47 13.67 10.86
N GLY A 19 -0.35 13.86 9.55
CA GLY A 19 -0.80 12.92 8.55
C GLY A 19 0.33 12.54 7.61
N TYR A 20 0.16 11.45 6.87
CA TYR A 20 1.05 11.16 5.74
C TYR A 20 0.72 12.06 4.55
N ASP A 21 1.75 12.41 3.78
CA ASP A 21 1.60 13.26 2.61
C ASP A 21 0.73 12.56 1.55
N LEU A 22 -0.26 13.29 1.06
CA LEU A 22 -1.24 12.79 0.10
C LEU A 22 -0.57 12.29 -1.19
N ALA A 23 0.39 13.06 -1.71
CA ALA A 23 1.05 12.72 -2.96
C ALA A 23 1.98 11.51 -2.80
N ASP A 24 2.65 11.39 -1.65
CA ASP A 24 3.53 10.25 -1.37
C ASP A 24 2.74 8.95 -1.20
N VAL A 25 1.59 9.00 -0.52
CA VAL A 25 0.67 7.87 -0.38
C VAL A 25 0.02 7.52 -1.71
N ASP A 26 -0.52 8.51 -2.44
CA ASP A 26 -1.17 8.27 -3.75
C ASP A 26 -0.18 7.65 -4.75
N ALA A 27 1.05 8.17 -4.84
CA ALA A 27 2.08 7.62 -5.72
C ALA A 27 2.44 6.17 -5.35
N PHE A 28 2.42 5.83 -4.07
CA PHE A 28 2.63 4.46 -3.63
C PHE A 28 1.45 3.55 -3.97
N LEU A 29 0.21 4.00 -3.77
CA LEU A 29 -0.99 3.26 -4.17
C LEU A 29 -0.98 2.93 -5.67
N GLU A 30 -0.53 3.87 -6.51
CA GLU A 30 -0.40 3.61 -7.95
C GLU A 30 0.61 2.51 -8.26
N ARG A 31 1.75 2.47 -7.55
CA ARG A 31 2.75 1.40 -7.71
C ARG A 31 2.26 0.06 -7.16
N LEU A 32 1.56 0.08 -6.02
CA LEU A 32 0.97 -1.11 -5.42
C LEU A 32 -0.08 -1.72 -6.35
N ARG A 33 -0.87 -0.87 -7.03
CA ARG A 33 -1.82 -1.31 -8.08
C ARG A 33 -1.13 -1.97 -9.23
N ASP A 34 -0.07 -1.36 -9.75
CA ASP A 34 0.70 -1.92 -10.87
C ASP A 34 1.31 -3.28 -10.50
N THR A 35 1.80 -3.39 -9.27
CA THR A 35 2.31 -4.63 -8.68
C THR A 35 1.22 -5.70 -8.58
N LEU A 36 0.07 -5.41 -7.97
CA LEU A 36 -1.05 -6.36 -7.86
C LEU A 36 -1.55 -6.81 -9.24
N SER A 37 -1.65 -5.90 -10.21
CA SER A 37 -2.02 -6.22 -11.60
C SER A 37 -1.06 -7.22 -12.25
N GLN A 38 0.24 -7.12 -11.95
CA GLN A 38 1.25 -8.08 -12.40
C GLN A 38 1.07 -9.44 -11.74
N TRP A 39 0.88 -9.48 -10.42
CA TRP A 39 0.60 -10.71 -9.68
C TRP A 39 -0.66 -11.42 -10.20
N GLU A 40 -1.73 -10.66 -10.48
CA GLU A 40 -2.97 -11.17 -11.09
C GLU A 40 -2.75 -11.70 -12.52
N SER A 41 -1.80 -11.10 -13.26
CA SER A 41 -1.39 -11.57 -14.59
C SER A 41 -0.39 -12.74 -14.56
N GLY A 42 -0.03 -13.24 -13.37
CA GLY A 42 0.94 -14.33 -13.19
C GLY A 42 2.40 -13.92 -13.35
N ARG A 43 2.70 -12.62 -13.29
CA ARG A 43 4.07 -12.08 -13.30
C ARG A 43 4.46 -11.65 -11.88
N PRO A 44 5.73 -11.80 -11.49
CA PRO A 44 6.20 -11.23 -10.24
C PRO A 44 6.03 -9.71 -10.29
N GLY A 45 5.33 -9.13 -9.31
CA GLY A 45 5.12 -7.69 -9.23
C GLY A 45 6.39 -6.95 -8.81
N VAL A 46 6.41 -5.64 -9.05
CA VAL A 46 7.60 -4.80 -8.82
C VAL A 46 7.86 -4.53 -7.33
N ILE A 47 6.80 -4.46 -6.52
CA ILE A 47 6.89 -4.26 -5.06
C ILE A 47 6.66 -5.59 -4.34
N LEU A 48 7.52 -5.89 -3.38
CA LEU A 48 7.40 -7.05 -2.49
C LEU A 48 6.73 -6.69 -1.17
N SER A 49 6.19 -7.69 -0.47
CA SER A 49 5.62 -7.53 0.88
C SER A 49 6.61 -6.83 1.84
N ALA A 50 7.89 -7.19 1.78
CA ALA A 50 8.95 -6.55 2.56
C ALA A 50 9.12 -5.05 2.26
N GLU A 51 9.07 -4.66 0.98
CA GLU A 51 9.18 -3.25 0.60
C GLU A 51 7.99 -2.42 1.08
N VAL A 52 6.78 -3.00 1.17
CA VAL A 52 5.61 -2.33 1.75
C VAL A 52 5.83 -2.04 3.23
N VAL A 53 6.39 -2.99 3.99
CA VAL A 53 6.67 -2.84 5.42
C VAL A 53 7.79 -1.84 5.68
N GLU A 54 8.82 -1.82 4.83
CA GLU A 54 9.93 -0.87 4.94
C GLU A 54 9.56 0.53 4.45
N LYS A 55 8.45 0.68 3.73
CA LYS A 55 8.00 1.97 3.21
C LYS A 55 7.69 2.92 4.36
N ARG A 56 8.37 4.06 4.37
CA ARG A 56 8.07 5.20 5.24
C ARG A 56 7.56 6.36 4.40
N PHE A 57 6.36 6.83 4.72
CA PHE A 57 5.78 7.99 4.06
C PHE A 57 6.23 9.30 4.70
N ALA A 58 6.30 10.36 3.90
CA ALA A 58 6.57 11.69 4.43
C ALA A 58 5.43 12.15 5.38
N VAL A 59 5.80 12.64 6.55
CA VAL A 59 4.83 13.17 7.53
C VAL A 59 4.66 14.67 7.33
N THR A 60 3.42 15.13 7.24
CA THR A 60 3.06 16.55 7.16
C THR A 60 2.27 16.97 8.40
N LYS A 61 2.72 18.06 9.06
CA LYS A 61 2.05 18.64 10.24
C LYS A 61 1.30 19.94 9.95
N PHE A 62 1.61 20.60 8.82
CA PHE A 62 1.11 21.94 8.48
C PHE A 62 0.17 21.94 7.26
N ARG A 63 -0.04 20.78 6.63
CA ARG A 63 -0.92 20.61 5.47
C ARG A 63 -1.86 19.43 5.70
N ASN A 64 -2.90 19.34 4.87
CA ASN A 64 -3.77 18.18 4.88
C ASN A 64 -2.95 16.92 4.55
N GLY A 65 -3.02 15.92 5.40
CA GLY A 65 -2.45 14.60 5.17
C GLY A 65 -3.51 13.52 5.38
N TYR A 66 -3.23 12.32 4.89
CA TYR A 66 -4.03 11.15 5.24
C TYR A 66 -3.74 10.74 6.68
N ASP A 67 -4.79 10.27 7.35
CA ASP A 67 -4.71 9.72 8.70
C ASP A 67 -3.74 8.54 8.76
N GLN A 68 -2.70 8.65 9.59
CA GLN A 68 -1.61 7.68 9.65
C GLN A 68 -2.12 6.29 10.04
N ASP A 69 -2.99 6.21 11.05
CA ASP A 69 -3.56 4.94 11.52
C ASP A 69 -4.31 4.19 10.40
N GLN A 70 -5.08 4.91 9.57
CA GLN A 70 -5.78 4.30 8.44
C GLN A 70 -4.83 3.83 7.34
N VAL A 71 -3.79 4.61 7.04
CA VAL A 71 -2.78 4.23 6.04
C VAL A 71 -1.99 3.02 6.54
N ASP A 72 -1.53 3.03 7.79
CA ASP A 72 -0.75 1.94 8.39
C ASP A 72 -1.56 0.63 8.43
N ASN A 73 -2.84 0.68 8.83
CA ASN A 73 -3.72 -0.49 8.79
C ASN A 73 -3.92 -1.04 7.37
N PHE A 74 -3.99 -0.16 6.39
CA PHE A 74 -4.09 -0.55 5.00
C PHE A 74 -2.79 -1.19 4.47
N LEU A 75 -1.62 -0.66 4.85
CA LEU A 75 -0.32 -1.27 4.51
C LEU A 75 -0.18 -2.66 5.11
N ASP A 76 -0.68 -2.89 6.32
CA ASP A 76 -0.68 -4.21 6.96
C ASP A 76 -1.49 -5.23 6.14
N GLU A 77 -2.72 -4.88 5.75
CA GLU A 77 -3.56 -5.76 4.92
C GLU A 77 -2.96 -5.99 3.52
N ALA A 78 -2.34 -4.96 2.92
CA ALA A 78 -1.65 -5.07 1.65
C ALA A 78 -0.43 -6.00 1.75
N THR A 79 0.34 -5.90 2.84
CA THR A 79 1.49 -6.76 3.13
C THR A 79 1.06 -8.21 3.27
N ILE A 80 0.02 -8.49 4.05
CA ILE A 80 -0.54 -9.83 4.24
C ILE A 80 -0.99 -10.42 2.90
N THR A 81 -1.67 -9.61 2.08
CA THR A 81 -2.13 -10.02 0.75
C THR A 81 -0.96 -10.37 -0.17
N LEU A 82 0.05 -9.49 -0.28
CA LEU A 82 1.25 -9.72 -1.10
C LEU A 82 2.04 -10.93 -0.64
N ALA A 83 2.25 -11.08 0.67
CA ALA A 83 2.93 -12.25 1.24
C ALA A 83 2.18 -13.56 0.93
N GLY A 84 0.84 -13.51 0.83
CA GLY A 84 0.02 -14.62 0.37
C GLY A 84 0.29 -14.99 -1.10
N TYR A 85 0.37 -14.00 -1.99
CA TYR A 85 0.69 -14.21 -3.41
C TYR A 85 2.13 -14.73 -3.61
N GLU A 86 3.10 -14.17 -2.88
CA GLU A 86 4.51 -14.61 -2.89
C GLU A 86 4.63 -16.08 -2.43
N LYS A 87 3.92 -16.46 -1.35
CA LYS A 87 3.89 -17.85 -0.85
C LYS A 87 3.24 -18.81 -1.84
N ASN A 88 2.16 -18.41 -2.52
CA ASN A 88 1.55 -19.25 -3.56
C ASN A 88 2.46 -19.44 -4.80
N GLN A 89 3.49 -18.60 -4.97
CA GLN A 89 4.47 -18.74 -6.05
C GLN A 89 5.70 -19.58 -5.66
N THR A 90 5.84 -19.97 -4.39
CA THR A 90 6.86 -20.91 -3.93
C THR A 90 6.23 -22.31 -3.77
N PRO A 91 6.24 -23.16 -4.81
CA PRO A 91 6.08 -24.59 -4.58
C PRO A 91 7.36 -25.07 -3.87
N GLY A 92 7.31 -25.19 -2.56
CA GLY A 92 8.32 -25.90 -1.76
C GLY A 92 7.58 -26.81 -0.79
N TYR A 93 7.80 -28.12 -0.76
CA TYR A 93 8.87 -28.97 -1.29
C TYR A 93 8.32 -30.39 -1.47
#